data_AF-A0A7L4BPK7-F1
#
_entry.id   AF-A0A7L4BPK7-F1
#
_cell.length_a   1.000
_cell.length_b   1.000
_cell.length_c   1.000
_cell.angle_alpha   90.00
_cell.angle_beta   90.00
_cell.angle_gamma   90.00
#
_symmetry.space_group_name_H-M   'P 1'
#
loop_
_entity.id
_entity.type
_entity.pdbx_description
1 polymer ?
#
loop_
_entity_poly.entity_id
_entity_poly.type
_entity_poly.pdbx_seq_one_letter_code
_entity_poly.pdbx_strand_id
1 'polypeptide(L)'
;VLEQFKPPLGVALLQYVDDLLISGEEENKVKEATNELLNFLGQQGLRVSKTKLQYVESEVKYLGHLISEGSHKINPERIKGIVELPLPETKKELRKCL
;
A
#
# COMPACT_ATOMS: atom_id res chain seq x y z
N VAL A 1 -0.28 13.47 -11.99
CA VAL A 1 -0.32 12.31 -12.93
C VAL A 1 -1.51 11.40 -12.62
N LEU A 2 -1.61 10.86 -11.39
CA LEU A 2 -2.74 10.01 -10.99
C LEU A 2 -4.08 10.73 -10.81
N GLU A 3 -4.09 12.06 -10.66
CA GLU A 3 -5.31 12.89 -10.64
C GLU A 3 -6.19 12.74 -11.89
N GLN A 4 -5.63 12.23 -13.00
CA GLN A 4 -6.35 12.01 -14.25
C GLN A 4 -7.01 10.62 -14.31
N PHE A 5 -6.57 9.67 -13.47
CA PHE A 5 -7.17 8.35 -13.40
C PHE A 5 -8.39 8.39 -12.49
N LYS A 6 -9.55 7.97 -13.01
CA LYS A 6 -10.79 7.87 -12.24
C LYS A 6 -11.14 6.40 -12.05
N PRO A 7 -11.10 5.88 -10.82
CA PRO A 7 -11.50 4.49 -10.60
C PRO A 7 -12.98 4.29 -10.94
N PRO A 8 -13.36 3.08 -11.39
CA PRO A 8 -14.75 2.74 -11.67
C PRO A 8 -15.61 2.77 -10.40
N LEU A 9 -16.93 2.87 -10.58
CA LEU A 9 -17.87 2.93 -9.46
C LEU A 9 -17.77 1.67 -8.58
N GLY A 10 -17.70 1.87 -7.25
CA GLY A 10 -17.54 0.78 -6.29
C GLY A 10 -16.10 0.35 -6.05
N VAL A 11 -15.13 1.06 -6.64
CA VAL A 11 -13.70 0.89 -6.39
C VAL A 11 -13.11 2.21 -5.89
N ALA A 12 -12.27 2.14 -4.86
CA ALA A 12 -11.50 3.25 -4.33
C ALA A 12 -10.02 3.11 -4.69
N LEU A 13 -9.38 4.23 -5.02
CA LEU A 13 -7.94 4.32 -5.20
C LEU A 13 -7.38 5.25 -4.11
N LEU A 14 -6.48 4.72 -3.29
CA LEU A 14 -5.75 5.48 -2.28
C LEU A 14 -4.29 5.61 -2.72
N GLN A 15 -3.75 6.82 -2.63
CA GLN A 15 -2.37 7.13 -2.99
C GLN A 15 -1.65 7.77 -1.81
N TYR A 16 -0.43 7.31 -1.56
CA TYR A 16 0.53 7.96 -0.68
C TYR A 16 1.90 7.96 -1.36
N VAL A 17 2.32 9.13 -1.87
CA VAL A 17 3.57 9.28 -2.63
C VAL A 17 3.63 8.26 -3.79
N ASP A 18 4.47 7.23 -3.67
CA ASP A 18 4.69 6.15 -4.64
C ASP A 18 3.88 4.86 -4.33
N ASP A 19 3.27 4.76 -3.14
CA ASP A 19 2.45 3.63 -2.73
C ASP A 19 0.99 3.83 -3.15
N LEU A 20 0.45 2.85 -3.88
CA LEU A 20 -0.91 2.82 -4.40
C LEU A 20 -1.68 1.63 -3.83
N LEU A 21 -2.93 1.86 -3.46
CA LEU A 21 -3.86 0.83 -3.00
C LEU A 21 -5.20 0.96 -3.73
N ILE A 22 -5.64 -0.12 -4.37
CA ILE A 22 -6.99 -0.25 -4.91
C ILE A 22 -7.79 -1.15 -3.98
N SER A 23 -9.01 -0.74 -3.64
CA SER A 23 -9.95 -1.56 -2.86
C SER A 23 -11.37 -1.47 -3.41
N GLY A 24 -12.17 -2.51 -3.18
CA GLY A 24 -13.57 -2.59 -3.58
C GLY A 24 -14.21 -3.87 -3.05
N GLU A 25 -15.53 -3.95 -3.05
CA GLU A 25 -16.28 -5.10 -2.52
C GLU A 25 -16.31 -6.28 -3.50
N GLU A 26 -16.31 -5.99 -4.81
CA GLU A 26 -16.36 -7.01 -5.86
C GLU A 26 -14.98 -7.26 -6.45
N GLU A 27 -14.47 -8.49 -6.28
CA GLU A 27 -13.16 -8.92 -6.79
C GLU A 27 -12.98 -8.63 -8.29
N ASN A 28 -14.01 -8.92 -9.10
CA ASN A 28 -13.98 -8.68 -10.55
C ASN A 28 -13.78 -7.19 -10.88
N LYS A 29 -14.48 -6.29 -10.18
CA LYS A 29 -14.33 -4.84 -10.39
C LYS A 29 -12.96 -4.35 -9.96
N VAL A 30 -12.46 -4.85 -8.82
CA VAL A 30 -11.11 -4.52 -8.35
C VAL A 30 -10.06 -4.99 -9.35
N LYS A 31 -10.23 -6.19 -9.91
CA LYS A 31 -9.34 -6.77 -10.92
C LYS A 31 -9.32 -5.95 -12.21
N GLU A 32 -10.48 -5.58 -12.72
CA GLU A 32 -10.61 -4.70 -13.90
C GLU A 32 -9.95 -3.35 -13.65
N ALA A 33 -10.28 -2.68 -12.53
CA ALA A 33 -9.69 -1.40 -12.15
C ALA A 33 -8.17 -1.48 -11.97
N THR A 34 -7.67 -2.59 -11.42
CA THR A 34 -6.22 -2.82 -11.25
C THR A 34 -5.53 -2.92 -12.60
N ASN A 35 -6.10 -3.65 -13.55
CA ASN A 35 -5.54 -3.76 -14.90
C ASN A 35 -5.56 -2.41 -15.62
N GLU A 36 -6.65 -1.65 -15.51
CA GLU A 36 -6.76 -0.30 -16.07
C GLU A 36 -5.72 0.65 -15.46
N LEU A 37 -5.53 0.63 -14.14
CA LEU A 37 -4.52 1.43 -13.46
C LEU A 37 -3.11 1.06 -13.94
N LEU A 38 -2.78 -0.23 -14.01
CA LEU A 38 -1.46 -0.68 -14.47
C LEU A 38 -1.18 -0.24 -15.92
N ASN A 39 -2.18 -0.34 -16.80
CA ASN A 39 -2.08 0.14 -18.18
C ASN A 39 -1.90 1.66 -18.22
N PHE A 40 -2.68 2.41 -17.43
CA PHE A 40 -2.56 3.87 -17.34
C PHE A 40 -1.17 4.29 -16.87
N LEU A 41 -0.65 3.67 -15.80
CA LEU A 41 0.71 3.91 -15.31
C LEU A 41 1.76 3.65 -16.40
N GLY A 42 1.63 2.55 -17.14
CA GLY A 42 2.51 2.22 -18.26
C GLY A 42 2.46 3.26 -19.38
N GLN A 43 1.27 3.75 -19.74
CA GLN A 43 1.10 4.81 -20.75
C GLN A 43 1.74 6.14 -20.33
N GLN A 44 1.76 6.43 -19.03
CA GLN A 44 2.43 7.61 -18.47
C GLN A 44 3.95 7.42 -18.29
N GLY A 45 4.50 6.27 -18.71
CA GLY A 45 5.93 5.96 -18.57
C GLY A 45 6.35 5.56 -17.16
N LEU A 46 5.40 5.32 -16.26
CA LEU A 46 5.67 4.86 -14.90
C LEU A 46 5.88 3.34 -14.87
N ARG A 47 6.65 2.88 -13.88
CA ARG A 47 6.97 1.46 -13.70
C ARG A 47 6.53 0.99 -12.34
N VAL A 48 5.89 -0.18 -12.31
CA VAL A 48 5.47 -0.85 -11.08
C VAL A 48 6.40 -2.02 -10.80
N SER A 49 6.76 -2.22 -9.53
CA SER A 49 7.60 -3.35 -9.13
C SER A 49 6.77 -4.64 -9.11
N LYS A 50 7.06 -5.55 -10.05
CA LYS A 50 6.38 -6.86 -10.14
C LYS A 50 6.54 -7.70 -8.87
N THR A 51 7.67 -7.58 -8.18
CA THR A 51 7.95 -8.35 -6.94
C THR A 51 7.23 -7.79 -5.72
N LYS A 52 6.83 -6.52 -5.73
CA LYS A 52 6.08 -5.86 -4.64
C LYS A 52 4.57 -5.77 -4.93
N LEU A 53 4.14 -6.13 -6.13
CA LEU A 53 2.74 -6.08 -6.52
C LEU A 53 1.97 -7.15 -5.75
N GLN A 54 0.95 -6.73 -5.00
CA GLN A 54 -0.04 -7.60 -4.36
C GLN A 54 -1.30 -7.53 -5.20
N TYR A 55 -1.62 -8.60 -5.94
CA TYR A 55 -2.62 -8.54 -7.02
C TYR A 55 -3.96 -9.12 -6.55
N VAL A 56 -4.92 -8.24 -6.30
CA VAL A 56 -6.32 -8.59 -5.96
C VAL A 56 -6.38 -9.62 -4.82
N GLU A 57 -5.71 -9.30 -3.71
CA GLU A 57 -5.64 -10.16 -2.53
C GLU A 57 -6.64 -9.67 -1.46
N SER A 58 -7.17 -10.60 -0.66
CA SER A 58 -8.11 -10.29 0.43
C SER A 58 -7.45 -9.59 1.63
N GLU A 59 -6.13 -9.73 1.75
CA GLU A 59 -5.32 -9.05 2.76
C GLU A 59 -4.02 -8.54 2.12
N VAL A 60 -3.69 -7.26 2.33
CA VAL A 60 -2.53 -6.60 1.71
C VAL A 60 -1.74 -5.77 2.70
N LYS A 61 -0.43 -5.65 2.46
CA LYS A 61 0.47 -4.74 3.18
C LYS A 61 0.43 -3.35 2.52
N TYR A 62 0.15 -2.30 3.30
CA TYR A 62 0.15 -0.90 2.84
C TYR A 62 0.61 0.04 3.96
N LEU A 63 1.62 0.89 3.69
CA LEU A 63 2.19 1.86 4.65
C LEU A 63 2.57 1.28 6.03
N GLY A 64 3.02 0.03 6.08
CA GLY A 64 3.36 -0.66 7.32
C GLY A 64 2.15 -1.18 8.11
N HIS A 65 0.97 -1.21 7.50
CA HIS A 65 -0.24 -1.86 7.99
C HIS A 65 -0.55 -3.11 7.15
N LEU A 66 -1.24 -4.06 7.77
CA LEU A 66 -1.89 -5.18 7.13
C LEU A 66 -3.38 -4.85 7.08
N ILE A 67 -3.95 -4.76 5.87
CA ILE A 67 -5.32 -4.33 5.63
C ILE A 67 -6.10 -5.51 5.07
N SER A 68 -7.24 -5.82 5.69
CA SER A 68 -8.17 -6.86 5.26
C SER A 68 -9.61 -6.36 5.39
N GLU A 69 -10.58 -7.19 5.01
CA GLU A 69 -12.00 -6.84 5.08
C GLU A 69 -12.39 -6.31 6.47
N GLY A 70 -12.83 -5.04 6.52
CA GLY A 70 -13.29 -4.38 7.74
C GLY A 70 -12.25 -4.17 8.83
N SER A 71 -10.97 -4.51 8.60
CA SER A 71 -9.95 -4.47 9.65
C SER A 71 -8.59 -4.00 9.13
N HIS A 72 -7.84 -3.33 9.99
CA HIS A 72 -6.43 -3.05 9.75
C HIS A 72 -5.63 -3.34 11.02
N LYS A 73 -4.42 -3.88 10.85
CA LYS A 73 -3.48 -4.16 11.94
C LYS A 73 -2.14 -3.56 11.58
N ILE A 74 -1.32 -3.23 12.58
CA ILE A 74 0.07 -2.88 12.33
C ILE A 74 0.76 -4.14 11.81
N ASN A 75 1.54 -4.02 10.72
CA ASN A 75 2.27 -5.16 10.17
C ASN A 75 3.18 -5.74 11.28
N PRO A 76 3.09 -7.06 11.60
CA PRO A 76 3.95 -7.70 12.58
C PRO A 76 5.45 -7.47 12.36
N GLU A 77 5.89 -7.32 11.11
CA GLU A 77 7.29 -6.99 10.78
C GLU A 77 7.70 -5.61 11.30
N ARG A 78 6.78 -4.64 11.25
CA ARG A 78 7.02 -3.29 11.80
C ARG A 78 7.08 -3.32 13.32
N ILE A 79 6.21 -4.11 13.96
CA ILE A 79 6.24 -4.31 15.42
C ILE A 79 7.58 -4.94 15.81
N LYS A 80 7.96 -6.03 15.15
CA LYS A 80 9.23 -6.73 15.40
C LYS A 80 10.43 -5.79 15.26
N GLY A 81 10.46 -4.99 14.19
CA GLY A 81 11.50 -4.01 13.96
C GLY A 81 11.63 -2.97 15.08
N ILE A 82 10.53 -2.59 15.75
CA ILE A 82 10.55 -1.68 16.91
C ILE A 82 11.00 -2.41 18.18
N VAL A 83 10.49 -3.63 18.41
CA VAL A 83 10.82 -4.44 19.60
C VAL A 83 12.30 -4.82 19.64
N GLU A 84 12.91 -5.06 18.48
CA GLU A 84 14.32 -5.43 18.34
C GLU A 84 15.27 -4.21 18.31
N LEU A 85 14.76 -2.97 18.42
CA LEU A 85 15.62 -1.80 18.49
C LEU A 85 16.50 -1.85 19.74
N PRO A 86 17.82 -1.58 19.61
CA PRO A 86 18.69 -1.45 20.77
C PRO A 86 18.25 -0.24 21.60
N LEU A 87 18.54 -0.31 22.91
CA LEU A 87 18.28 0.83 23.79
C LEU A 87 19.10 2.03 23.30
N PRO A 88 18.47 3.20 23.05
CA PRO A 88 19.20 4.36 22.59
C PRO A 88 20.17 4.85 23.68
N GLU A 89 21.43 5.07 23.32
CA GLU A 89 22.46 5.54 24.24
C GLU A 89 22.62 7.06 24.20
N THR A 90 22.18 7.69 23.10
CA THR A 90 22.29 9.12 22.87
C THR A 90 20.93 9.82 22.75
N LYS A 91 20.89 11.12 23.07
CA LYS A 91 19.70 11.96 22.84
C LYS A 91 19.25 11.97 21.37
N LYS A 92 20.19 11.79 20.44
CA LYS A 92 19.90 11.75 19.00
C LYS A 92 19.21 10.44 18.60
N GLU A 93 19.66 9.32 19.13
CA GLU A 93 19.01 8.02 18.92
C GLU A 93 17.64 7.97 19.58
N LEU A 94 17.51 8.49 20.81
CA LEU A 94 16.23 8.57 21.50
C LEU A 94 15.19 9.36 20.68
N ARG A 95 15.57 10.51 20.11
CA ARG A 95 14.71 11.30 19.22
C ARG A 95 14.35 10.63 17.89
N LYS A 96 15.10 9.61 17.49
CA LYS A 96 14.83 8.83 16.26
C LYS A 96 13.86 7.68 16.53
N CYS A 97 13.82 7.19 17.77
CA CYS A 97 12.90 6.14 18.22
C CYS A 97 11.51 6.69 18.61
N LEU A 98 11.46 7.94 19.06
CA LEU A 98 10.23 8.69 19.40
C LEU A 98 9.62 9.32 18.15
#